data_AF-A0A959VJS0-F1
#
_entry.id   AF-A0A959VJS0-F1
#
_cell.length_a   1.000
_cell.length_b   1.000
_cell.length_c   1.000
_cell.angle_alpha   90.00
_cell.angle_beta   90.00
_cell.angle_gamma   90.00
#
_symmetry.space_group_name_H-M   'P 1'
#
loop_
_entity.id
_entity.type
_entity.pdbx_description
1 polymer ?
#
loop_
_entity_poly.entity_id
_entity_poly.type
_entity_poly.pdbx_seq_one_letter_code
_entity_poly.pdbx_strand_id
1 'polypeptide(L)'
;MASNTDAIRRLVEDRLAELDKERQELQEALRELTEKVTGRVTGRKSAGRSKGSGRGRSKGAGSKSGSGKRRRKGSTRADQALKVVAGNPGVKASEIAESLKIKPNYVYRVMGDLVKEGRVKKKGTGYFPA
;
A
#
# COMPACT_ATOMS: atom_id res chain seq x y z
N MET A 1 -14.88 7.62 -50.30
CA MET A 1 -15.68 7.67 -49.06
C MET A 1 -14.84 7.00 -47.99
N ALA A 2 -14.14 7.75 -47.13
CA ALA A 2 -13.40 7.13 -46.02
C ALA A 2 -14.39 6.37 -45.14
N SER A 3 -14.11 5.10 -44.88
CA SER A 3 -15.05 4.22 -44.19
C SER A 3 -15.18 4.67 -42.74
N ASN A 4 -16.39 4.58 -42.17
CA ASN A 4 -16.63 4.91 -40.75
C ASN A 4 -15.66 4.17 -39.80
N THR A 5 -15.19 3.00 -40.21
CA THR A 5 -14.16 2.22 -39.51
C THR A 5 -12.79 2.90 -39.44
N ASP A 6 -12.40 3.67 -40.45
CA ASP A 6 -11.14 4.42 -40.43
C ASP A 6 -11.22 5.61 -39.46
N ALA A 7 -12.39 6.24 -39.36
CA ALA A 7 -12.62 7.32 -38.38
C ALA A 7 -12.62 6.80 -36.94
N ILE A 8 -13.24 5.65 -36.69
CA ILE A 8 -13.23 4.99 -35.37
C ILE A 8 -11.81 4.55 -35.00
N ARG A 9 -11.04 4.00 -35.97
CA ARG A 9 -9.65 3.60 -35.73
C ARG A 9 -8.81 4.80 -35.25
N ARG A 10 -8.92 5.95 -35.92
CA ARG A 10 -8.19 7.16 -35.53
C ARG A 10 -8.55 7.66 -34.14
N LEU A 11 -9.84 7.67 -33.80
CA LEU A 11 -10.28 8.06 -32.44
C LEU A 11 -9.68 7.15 -31.35
N VAL A 12 -9.60 5.85 -31.62
CA VAL A 12 -8.97 4.89 -30.69
C VAL A 12 -7.47 5.12 -30.61
N GLU A 13 -6.79 5.35 -31.73
CA GLU A 13 -5.36 5.66 -31.79
C GLU A 13 -5.03 6.95 -31.01
N ASP A 14 -5.84 8.00 -31.18
CA ASP A 14 -5.68 9.27 -30.47
C ASP A 14 -5.86 9.07 -28.95
N ARG A 15 -6.89 8.32 -28.55
CA ARG A 15 -7.14 8.04 -27.14
C ARG A 15 -6.04 7.17 -26.51
N LEU A 16 -5.48 6.23 -27.26
CA LEU A 16 -4.33 5.44 -26.81
C LEU A 16 -3.09 6.33 -26.62
N ALA A 17 -2.84 7.26 -27.54
CA ALA A 17 -1.72 8.19 -27.42
C ALA A 17 -1.85 9.13 -26.21
N GLU A 18 -3.06 9.59 -25.89
CA GLU A 18 -3.34 10.34 -24.65
C GLU A 18 -3.03 9.51 -23.40
N LEU A 19 -3.55 8.28 -23.35
CA LEU A 19 -3.33 7.38 -22.20
C LEU A 19 -1.86 7.01 -22.02
N ASP A 20 -1.10 6.87 -23.11
CA ASP A 20 0.33 6.62 -23.04
C ASP A 20 1.11 7.81 -22.47
N LYS A 21 0.70 9.05 -22.78
CA LYS A 21 1.28 10.26 -22.17
C LYS A 21 1.00 10.30 -20.67
N GLU A 22 -0.26 10.14 -20.27
CA GLU A 22 -0.65 10.08 -18.85
C GLU A 22 0.13 8.98 -18.10
N ARG A 23 0.30 7.82 -18.74
CA ARG A 23 1.09 6.71 -18.16
C ARG A 23 2.55 7.10 -17.97
N GLN A 24 3.17 7.78 -18.93
CA GLN A 24 4.57 8.23 -18.84
C GLN A 24 4.75 9.23 -17.70
N GLU A 25 3.88 10.24 -17.59
CA GLU A 25 3.90 11.22 -16.51
C GLU A 25 3.79 10.56 -15.13
N LEU A 26 2.88 9.59 -14.99
CA LEU A 26 2.72 8.83 -13.74
C LEU A 26 3.95 7.97 -13.43
N GLN A 27 4.60 7.40 -14.44
CA GLN A 27 5.84 6.63 -14.26
C GLN A 27 7.00 7.53 -13.82
N GLU A 28 7.11 8.74 -14.36
CA GLU A 28 8.10 9.72 -13.94
C GLU A 28 7.87 10.18 -12.51
N ALA A 29 6.62 10.52 -12.15
CA ALA A 29 6.27 10.87 -10.78
C ALA A 29 6.60 9.73 -9.79
N LEU A 30 6.35 8.47 -10.19
CA LEU A 30 6.72 7.30 -9.39
C LEU A 30 8.25 7.16 -9.23
N ARG A 31 9.03 7.41 -10.29
CA ARG A 31 10.49 7.39 -10.24
C ARG A 31 11.01 8.48 -9.29
N GLU A 32 10.54 9.71 -9.43
CA GLU A 32 10.93 10.84 -8.58
C GLU A 32 10.60 10.56 -7.10
N LEU A 33 9.41 10.03 -6.82
CA LEU A 33 9.01 9.62 -5.48
C LEU A 33 9.91 8.50 -4.93
N THR A 34 10.30 7.54 -5.77
CA THR A 34 11.20 6.45 -5.40
C THR A 34 12.59 6.97 -5.08
N GLU A 35 13.14 7.85 -5.91
CA GLU A 35 14.45 8.49 -5.69
C GLU A 35 14.46 9.36 -4.42
N LYS A 36 13.40 10.12 -4.17
CA LYS A 36 13.24 10.90 -2.91
C LYS A 36 13.16 10.02 -1.66
N VAL A 37 12.71 8.77 -1.79
CA VAL A 37 12.66 7.80 -0.69
C VAL A 37 14.01 7.12 -0.51
N THR A 38 14.68 6.69 -1.58
CA THR A 38 15.98 6.02 -1.51
C THR A 38 17.12 6.98 -1.14
N GLY A 39 17.12 8.21 -1.66
CA GLY A 39 18.09 9.26 -1.30
C GLY A 39 18.03 9.68 0.18
N ARG A 40 16.87 9.53 0.83
CA ARG A 40 16.73 9.73 2.28
C ARG A 40 17.30 8.58 3.12
N VAL A 41 17.45 7.38 2.55
CA VAL A 41 17.94 6.19 3.25
C VAL A 41 19.48 6.15 3.30
N THR A 42 20.17 6.72 2.32
CA THR A 42 21.65 6.74 2.26
C THR A 42 22.31 7.81 3.15
N GLY A 43 21.56 8.81 3.61
CA GLY A 43 22.08 9.93 4.42
C GLY A 43 22.18 9.71 5.93
N ARG A 44 21.84 8.54 6.49
CA ARG A 44 21.96 8.26 7.94
C ARG A 44 23.00 7.20 8.24
N LYS A 45 24.27 7.53 7.97
CA LYS A 45 25.42 6.77 8.46
C LYS A 45 25.68 7.15 9.93
N SER A 46 25.14 6.32 10.82
CA SER A 46 25.58 6.03 12.20
C SER A 46 26.54 7.02 12.89
N ALA A 47 26.00 7.94 13.68
CA ALA A 47 26.68 8.48 14.85
C ALA A 47 25.98 7.90 16.10
N GLY A 48 26.76 7.25 16.97
CA GLY A 48 26.28 6.83 18.30
C GLY A 48 26.22 5.33 18.53
N ARG A 49 27.37 4.71 18.76
CA ARG A 49 27.47 3.57 19.68
C ARG A 49 28.76 3.69 20.48
N SER A 50 28.74 4.59 21.45
CA SER A 50 29.73 4.66 22.51
C SER A 50 29.51 3.50 23.49
N LYS A 51 30.58 2.71 23.61
CA LYS A 51 31.03 1.87 24.73
C LYS A 51 30.30 2.11 26.07
N GLY A 52 29.72 1.05 26.62
CA GLY A 52 29.16 1.01 27.97
C GLY A 52 29.24 -0.39 28.55
N SER A 53 30.37 -0.68 29.20
CA SER A 53 30.54 -1.80 30.14
C SER A 53 29.58 -1.62 31.32
N GLY A 54 28.85 -2.66 31.69
CA GLY A 54 27.97 -2.61 32.86
C GLY A 54 27.29 -3.95 33.13
N ARG A 55 27.95 -4.80 33.92
CA ARG A 55 27.32 -5.91 34.64
C ARG A 55 26.25 -5.34 35.57
N GLY A 56 25.01 -5.80 35.43
CA GLY A 56 23.92 -5.45 36.34
C GLY A 56 22.75 -6.40 36.19
N ARG A 57 22.69 -7.42 37.05
CA ARG A 57 21.48 -8.20 37.32
C ARG A 57 20.49 -7.30 38.06
N SER A 58 19.26 -7.14 37.58
CA SER A 58 18.11 -6.88 38.44
C SER A 58 16.81 -7.34 37.78
N LYS A 59 16.00 -8.02 38.60
CA LYS A 59 14.63 -8.45 38.31
C LYS A 59 13.69 -7.25 38.42
N GLY A 60 12.62 -7.27 37.62
CA GLY A 60 11.33 -6.67 37.97
C GLY A 60 11.16 -5.20 37.59
N ALA A 61 10.38 -4.97 36.55
CA ALA A 61 9.31 -3.97 36.48
C ALA A 61 8.83 -3.92 35.03
N GLY A 62 7.57 -4.28 34.80
CA GLY A 62 6.93 -4.23 33.49
C GLY A 62 6.96 -2.82 32.92
N SER A 63 7.94 -2.57 32.06
CA SER A 63 8.02 -1.38 31.24
C SER A 63 6.84 -1.43 30.26
N LYS A 64 5.81 -0.63 30.53
CA LYS A 64 4.90 -0.08 29.51
C LYS A 64 5.72 0.85 28.61
N SER A 65 6.67 0.26 27.88
CA SER A 65 7.24 0.85 26.69
C SER A 65 6.13 0.80 25.66
N GLY A 66 5.44 1.93 25.50
CA GLY A 66 4.66 2.24 24.31
C GLY A 66 5.62 2.12 23.14
N SER A 67 5.78 0.89 22.65
CA SER A 67 6.61 0.55 21.52
C SER A 67 5.98 1.28 20.35
N GLY A 68 6.50 2.47 20.08
CA GLY A 68 6.08 3.33 18.99
C GLY A 68 5.96 2.46 17.77
N LYS A 69 4.71 2.19 17.38
CA LYS A 69 4.36 1.35 16.24
C LYS A 69 5.08 2.00 15.06
N ARG A 70 6.27 1.48 14.72
CA ARG A 70 7.05 1.90 13.56
C ARG A 70 6.09 1.74 12.40
N ARG A 71 5.45 2.84 12.01
CA ARG A 71 4.62 2.94 10.82
C ARG A 71 5.59 2.72 9.68
N ARG A 72 5.79 1.45 9.31
CA ARG A 72 6.58 1.04 8.16
C ARG A 72 5.87 1.63 6.96
N LYS A 73 6.35 2.80 6.55
CA LYS A 73 5.93 3.55 5.37
C LYS A 73 6.51 2.84 4.15
N GLY A 74 5.87 1.73 3.79
CA GLY A 74 6.06 1.00 2.54
C GLY A 74 4.69 0.46 2.16
N SER A 75 4.32 0.54 0.88
CA SER A 75 3.02 0.17 0.30
C SER A 75 2.37 -0.99 1.06
N THR A 76 1.49 -0.65 2.01
CA THR A 76 1.04 -1.66 2.97
C THR A 76 0.05 -2.58 2.25
N ARG A 77 0.01 -3.86 2.64
CA ARG A 77 -1.04 -4.76 2.15
C ARG A 77 -2.45 -4.24 2.48
N ALA A 78 -2.57 -3.35 3.45
CA ALA A 78 -3.78 -2.59 3.75
C ALA A 78 -4.19 -1.65 2.60
N ASP A 79 -3.25 -0.88 2.05
CA ASP A 79 -3.54 0.01 0.92
C ASP A 79 -3.89 -0.76 -0.36
N GLN A 80 -3.28 -1.92 -0.57
CA GLN A 80 -3.64 -2.80 -1.68
C GLN A 80 -5.02 -3.43 -1.49
N ALA A 81 -5.34 -3.90 -0.28
CA ALA A 81 -6.67 -4.43 0.04
C ALA A 81 -7.76 -3.36 -0.17
N LEU A 82 -7.47 -2.10 0.18
CA LEU A 82 -8.37 -0.99 -0.11
C LEU A 82 -8.64 -0.78 -1.59
N LYS A 83 -7.62 -0.89 -2.45
CA LYS A 83 -7.81 -0.81 -3.90
C LYS A 83 -8.72 -1.92 -4.41
N VAL A 84 -8.57 -3.14 -3.89
CA VAL A 84 -9.44 -4.27 -4.24
C VAL A 84 -10.89 -4.01 -3.81
N VAL A 85 -11.09 -3.53 -2.58
CA VAL A 85 -12.44 -3.22 -2.06
C VAL A 85 -13.09 -2.03 -2.78
N ALA A 86 -12.30 -1.02 -3.17
CA ALA A 86 -12.78 0.12 -3.94
C ALA A 86 -13.22 -0.28 -5.36
N GLY A 87 -12.50 -1.22 -5.99
CA GLY A 87 -12.87 -1.76 -7.30
C GLY A 87 -14.04 -2.73 -7.25
N ASN A 88 -14.15 -3.53 -6.19
CA ASN A 88 -15.19 -4.55 -6.02
C ASN A 88 -15.86 -4.43 -4.64
N PRO A 89 -16.87 -3.54 -4.48
CA PRO A 89 -17.61 -3.42 -3.23
C PRO A 89 -18.36 -4.73 -2.90
N GLY A 90 -18.27 -5.17 -1.65
CA GLY A 90 -18.86 -6.43 -1.19
C GLY A 90 -17.95 -7.65 -1.34
N VAL A 91 -16.72 -7.48 -1.82
CA VAL A 91 -15.72 -8.56 -1.93
C VAL A 91 -15.48 -9.28 -0.61
N LYS A 92 -15.31 -10.60 -0.66
CA LYS A 92 -15.06 -11.45 0.51
C LYS A 92 -13.58 -11.50 0.87
N ALA A 93 -13.29 -11.88 2.12
CA ALA A 93 -11.91 -12.05 2.59
C ALA A 93 -11.10 -13.08 1.76
N SER A 94 -11.75 -14.15 1.29
CA SER A 94 -11.14 -15.19 0.44
C SER A 94 -10.71 -14.64 -0.91
N GLU A 95 -11.59 -13.88 -1.56
CA GLU A 95 -11.35 -13.26 -2.87
C GLU A 95 -10.24 -12.22 -2.79
N ILE A 96 -10.21 -11.42 -1.71
CA ILE A 96 -9.08 -10.50 -1.43
C ILE A 96 -7.77 -11.29 -1.27
N ALA A 97 -7.81 -12.43 -0.59
CA ALA A 97 -6.63 -13.27 -0.36
C ALA A 97 -6.04 -13.79 -1.67
N GLU A 98 -6.89 -14.26 -2.57
CA GLU A 98 -6.53 -14.74 -3.90
C GLU A 98 -5.97 -13.62 -4.78
N SER A 99 -6.67 -12.48 -4.83
CA SER A 99 -6.25 -11.30 -5.61
C SER A 99 -4.86 -10.78 -5.20
N LEU A 100 -4.61 -10.72 -3.88
CA LEU A 100 -3.35 -10.23 -3.34
C LEU A 100 -2.27 -11.31 -3.19
N LYS A 101 -2.60 -12.57 -3.48
CA LYS A 101 -1.77 -13.77 -3.29
C LYS A 101 -1.20 -13.86 -1.88
N ILE A 102 -2.06 -13.70 -0.87
CA ILE A 102 -1.71 -13.78 0.56
C ILE A 102 -2.59 -14.80 1.29
N LYS A 103 -2.13 -15.26 2.46
CA LYS A 103 -2.91 -16.20 3.27
C LYS A 103 -4.20 -15.53 3.80
N PRO A 104 -5.36 -16.22 3.82
CA PRO A 104 -6.61 -15.67 4.32
C PRO A 104 -6.52 -15.13 5.75
N ASN A 105 -5.78 -15.80 6.63
CA ASN A 105 -5.56 -15.35 8.01
C ASN A 105 -4.93 -13.93 8.06
N TYR A 106 -4.05 -13.61 7.11
CA TYR A 106 -3.44 -12.29 7.03
C TYR A 106 -4.43 -11.22 6.57
N VAL A 107 -5.35 -11.57 5.66
CA VAL A 107 -6.43 -10.67 5.21
C VAL A 107 -7.31 -10.26 6.39
N TYR A 108 -7.72 -11.20 7.26
CA TYR A 108 -8.55 -10.86 8.42
C TYR A 108 -7.89 -9.84 9.36
N ARG A 109 -6.57 -9.95 9.55
CA ARG A 109 -5.82 -8.99 10.38
C ARG A 109 -5.78 -7.62 9.72
N VAL A 110 -5.48 -7.56 8.43
CA VAL A 110 -5.39 -6.31 7.66
C VAL A 110 -6.76 -5.63 7.56
N MET A 111 -7.80 -6.37 7.20
CA MET A 111 -9.17 -5.83 7.10
C MET A 111 -9.70 -5.40 8.47
N GLY A 112 -9.36 -6.11 9.54
CA GLY A 112 -9.70 -5.71 10.90
C GLY A 112 -9.09 -4.36 11.31
N ASP A 113 -7.82 -4.12 10.94
CA ASP A 113 -7.17 -2.83 11.15
C ASP A 113 -7.82 -1.72 10.29
N LEU A 114 -8.15 -2.01 9.02
CA LEU A 114 -8.82 -1.05 8.12
C LEU A 114 -10.23 -0.65 8.58
N VAL A 115 -10.98 -1.59 9.14
CA VAL A 115 -12.30 -1.32 9.72
C VAL A 115 -12.16 -0.45 10.98
N LYS A 116 -11.18 -0.73 11.84
CA LYS A 116 -10.88 0.11 13.02
C LYS A 116 -10.45 1.53 12.65
N GLU A 117 -9.72 1.66 11.55
CA GLU A 117 -9.30 2.96 10.99
C GLU A 117 -10.45 3.67 10.26
N GLY A 118 -11.62 3.04 10.09
CA GLY A 118 -12.77 3.64 9.42
C GLY A 118 -12.60 3.80 7.90
N ARG A 119 -11.67 3.06 7.29
CA ARG A 119 -11.41 3.10 5.82
C ARG A 119 -12.28 2.11 5.04
N VAL A 120 -12.80 1.10 5.72
CA VAL A 120 -13.64 0.03 5.16
C VAL A 120 -14.76 -0.29 6.15
N LYS A 121 -15.94 -0.62 5.66
CA LYS A 121 -17.09 -1.13 6.44
C LYS A 121 -17.32 -2.61 6.14
N LYS A 122 -17.52 -3.42 7.18
CA LYS A 122 -17.89 -4.84 7.02
C LYS A 122 -19.40 -4.98 7.09
N LYS A 123 -20.01 -5.62 6.09
CA LYS A 123 -21.45 -5.95 6.07
C LYS A 123 -21.61 -7.43 5.71
N GLY A 124 -22.11 -8.23 6.65
CA GLY A 124 -22.14 -9.68 6.52
C GLY A 124 -20.72 -10.25 6.36
N THR A 125 -20.51 -10.98 5.27
CA THR A 125 -19.21 -11.56 4.88
C THR A 125 -18.38 -10.67 3.95
N GLY A 126 -18.98 -9.59 3.42
CA GLY A 126 -18.35 -8.69 2.46
C GLY A 126 -17.77 -7.42 3.09
N TYR A 127 -16.83 -6.80 2.37
CA TYR A 127 -16.22 -5.53 2.73
C TYR A 127 -16.60 -4.44 1.72
N PHE A 128 -16.91 -3.26 2.23
CA PHE A 128 -17.34 -2.09 1.46
C PHE A 128 -16.42 -0.92 1.77
N PRO A 129 -16.15 -0.02 0.80
CA PRO A 129 -15.46 1.23 1.11
C PRO A 129 -16.26 2.03 2.17
N ALA A 130 -15.56 2.77 3.02
CA ALA A 130 -16.18 3.58 4.07
C ALA A 130 -16.94 4.79 3.51
#